data_AF-R4UB13-F1
#
_entry.id   AF-R4UB13-F1
#
_cell.length_a   1.000
_cell.length_b   1.000
_cell.length_c   1.000
_cell.angle_alpha   90.00
_cell.angle_beta   90.00
_cell.angle_gamma   90.00
#
_symmetry.space_group_name_H-M   'P 1'
#
loop_
_entity.id
_entity.type
_entity.pdbx_description
1 polymer ?
#
loop_
_entity_poly.entity_id
_entity_poly.type
_entity_poly.pdbx_seq_one_letter_code
_entity_poly.pdbx_strand_id
1 'polypeptide(L)' 'MNQSSNCISTPVVGQFALPFQPTFGLGDRVRKKSGAAWQGKVVGWYCTKLTPEGYAVESEAHPGSVQIYPVAALERVA' A
#
# COMPACT_ATOMS: atom_id res chain seq x y z
N MET A 1 9.50 46.89 -10.38
CA MET A 1 9.08 45.67 -11.12
C MET A 1 8.35 44.75 -10.16
N ASN A 2 7.02 44.64 -10.31
CA ASN A 2 6.20 43.69 -9.58
C ASN A 2 6.46 42.29 -10.16
N GLN A 3 6.94 41.34 -9.36
CA GLN A 3 6.88 39.92 -9.71
C GLN A 3 5.82 39.27 -8.82
N SER A 4 4.60 39.26 -9.35
CA SER A 4 3.53 38.41 -8.88
C SER A 4 3.99 36.96 -8.98
N SER A 5 4.28 36.35 -7.84
CA SER A 5 4.53 34.91 -7.74
C SER A 5 3.21 34.20 -7.98
N ASN A 6 3.02 33.73 -9.21
CA ASN A 6 1.84 32.99 -9.61
C ASN A 6 1.94 31.59 -8.95
N CYS A 7 1.22 31.38 -7.85
CA CYS A 7 1.08 30.07 -7.23
C CYS A 7 0.25 29.17 -8.17
N ILE A 8 0.94 28.42 -9.03
CA ILE A 8 0.29 27.43 -9.89
C ILE A 8 -0.27 26.33 -8.98
N SER A 9 -1.60 26.33 -8.87
CA SER A 9 -2.38 25.27 -8.22
C SER A 9 -2.39 24.06 -9.16
N THR A 10 -1.42 23.16 -9.04
CA THR A 10 -1.48 21.86 -9.72
C THR A 10 -2.36 20.89 -8.93
N PRO A 11 -3.36 20.23 -9.55
CA PRO A 11 -4.11 19.18 -8.90
C PRO A 11 -3.20 17.96 -8.70
N VAL A 12 -2.84 17.67 -7.45
CA VAL A 12 -2.07 16.47 -7.04
C VAL A 12 -2.99 15.23 -7.09
N VAL A 13 -3.64 15.00 -8.23
CA VAL A 13 -4.49 13.83 -8.47
C VAL A 13 -3.95 13.15 -9.71
N GLY A 14 -3.04 12.19 -9.50
CA GLY A 14 -2.55 11.36 -10.61
C GLY A 14 -1.13 10.81 -10.51
N GLN A 15 -0.34 11.19 -9.49
CA GLN A 15 1.10 10.90 -9.50
C GLN A 15 1.58 9.79 -8.55
N PHE A 16 0.66 9.02 -7.95
CA PHE A 16 1.01 7.84 -7.15
C PHE A 16 0.73 6.55 -7.94
N ALA A 17 1.26 6.48 -9.17
CA ALA A 17 1.27 5.22 -9.91
C ALA A 17 2.35 4.30 -9.32
N LEU A 18 2.01 3.04 -9.08
CA LEU A 18 2.97 2.02 -8.69
C LEU A 18 4.02 1.84 -9.79
N PRO A 19 5.31 1.67 -9.44
CA PRO A 19 6.35 1.41 -10.43
C PRO A 19 6.27 -0.02 -11.02
N PHE A 20 5.31 -0.84 -10.60
CA PHE A 20 5.08 -2.22 -11.01
C PHE A 20 3.59 -2.53 -11.13
N GLN A 21 3.25 -3.65 -11.78
CA GLN A 21 1.88 -4.16 -11.76
C GLN A 21 1.61 -4.86 -10.41
N PRO A 22 0.68 -4.35 -9.58
CA PRO A 22 0.44 -4.91 -8.25
C PRO A 22 -0.23 -6.28 -8.30
N THR A 23 0.25 -7.20 -7.48
CA THR A 23 -0.44 -8.47 -7.17
C THR A 23 -1.74 -8.24 -6.39
N PHE A 24 -1.78 -7.25 -5.51
CA PHE A 24 -2.97 -6.88 -4.73
C PHE A 24 -3.28 -5.38 -4.87
N GLY A 25 -4.55 -5.04 -5.05
CA GLY A 25 -5.08 -3.69 -4.99
C GLY A 25 -5.48 -3.27 -3.57
N LEU A 26 -5.72 -1.95 -3.40
CA LEU A 26 -6.30 -1.41 -2.16
C LEU A 26 -7.68 -2.03 -1.91
N GLY A 27 -7.94 -2.39 -0.65
CA GLY A 27 -9.18 -3.02 -0.21
C GLY A 27 -9.18 -4.54 -0.30
N ASP A 28 -8.20 -5.15 -0.98
CA ASP A 28 -8.09 -6.59 -1.11
C ASP A 28 -7.94 -7.27 0.24
N ARG A 29 -8.74 -8.31 0.47
CA ARG A 29 -8.63 -9.12 1.68
C ARG A 29 -7.52 -10.13 1.52
N VAL A 30 -6.54 -10.07 2.41
CA VAL A 30 -5.34 -10.91 2.38
C VAL A 30 -5.05 -11.47 3.76
N ARG A 31 -4.32 -12.57 3.80
CA ARG A 31 -3.77 -13.14 5.03
C ARG A 31 -2.35 -13.63 4.84
N LYS A 32 -1.62 -13.80 5.94
CA LYS A 32 -0.33 -14.49 5.90
C LYS A 32 -0.49 -15.98 5.62
N LYS A 33 0.37 -16.49 4.74
CA LYS A 33 0.43 -17.92 4.37
C LYS A 33 0.92 -18.80 5.53
N SER A 34 1.82 -18.28 6.36
CA SER A 34 2.46 -19.05 7.42
C SER A 34 3.04 -18.17 8.54
N GLY A 35 3.41 -18.80 9.65
CA GLY A 35 3.96 -18.15 10.85
C GLY A 35 2.89 -17.42 11.67
N ALA A 36 3.28 -16.33 12.34
CA ALA A 36 2.35 -15.52 13.12
C ALA A 36 1.19 -15.02 12.24
N ALA A 37 -0.05 -15.22 12.68
CA ALA A 37 -1.23 -14.89 11.90
C ALA A 37 -1.39 -13.38 11.72
N TRP A 38 -1.79 -12.99 10.51
CA TRP A 38 -2.26 -11.64 10.20
C TRP A 38 -3.26 -11.74 9.06
N GLN A 39 -4.39 -11.06 9.18
CA GLN A 39 -5.45 -11.07 8.17
C GLN A 39 -6.17 -9.72 8.20
N GLY A 40 -6.51 -9.23 7.01
CA GLY A 40 -7.31 -8.03 6.86
C GLY A 40 -7.19 -7.44 5.47
N LYS A 41 -7.22 -6.11 5.34
CA LYS A 41 -7.31 -5.43 4.03
C LYS A 41 -6.03 -4.71 3.67
N VAL A 42 -5.67 -4.73 2.39
CA VAL A 42 -4.58 -3.92 1.85
C VAL A 42 -4.97 -2.44 1.91
N VAL A 43 -4.17 -1.64 2.61
CA VAL A 43 -4.38 -0.19 2.79
C VAL A 43 -3.22 0.66 2.26
N GLY A 44 -2.17 0.02 1.75
CA GLY A 44 -1.02 0.70 1.15
C GLY A 44 0.01 -0.27 0.64
N TRP A 45 1.11 0.28 0.13
CA TRP A 45 2.20 -0.48 -0.47
C TRP A 45 3.56 0.12 -0.08
N TYR A 46 4.61 -0.67 -0.20
CA TYR A 46 5.99 -0.23 -0.07
C TYR A 46 6.89 -0.96 -1.06
N CYS A 47 8.04 -0.35 -1.38
CA CYS A 47 9.03 -0.91 -2.28
C CYS A 47 10.43 -0.58 -1.74
N THR A 48 11.28 -1.59 -1.64
CA THR A 48 12.68 -1.46 -1.26
C THR A 48 13.52 -2.41 -2.11
N LYS A 49 14.85 -2.30 -2.03
CA LYS A 49 15.75 -3.26 -2.72
C LYS A 49 15.54 -4.72 -2.25
N LEU A 50 15.27 -4.94 -0.96
CA LEU A 50 15.05 -6.28 -0.40
C LEU A 50 13.62 -6.80 -0.67
N THR A 51 12.64 -5.90 -0.67
CA THR A 51 11.23 -6.23 -0.92
C THR A 51 10.74 -5.36 -2.05
N PRO A 52 10.89 -5.81 -3.32
CA PRO A 52 10.48 -5.06 -4.50
C PRO A 52 8.97 -4.79 -4.52
N GLU A 53 8.19 -5.66 -3.89
CA GLU A 53 6.74 -5.54 -3.77
C GLU A 53 6.29 -5.96 -2.37
N GLY A 54 5.71 -5.02 -1.63
CA GLY A 54 5.19 -5.26 -0.30
C GLY A 54 3.96 -4.42 -0.01
N TYR A 55 3.16 -4.88 0.95
CA TYR A 55 1.83 -4.35 1.24
C TYR A 55 1.68 -4.00 2.71
N ALA A 56 1.02 -2.88 2.96
CA ALA A 56 0.50 -2.53 4.28
C ALA A 56 -0.91 -3.13 4.42
N VAL A 57 -1.10 -3.94 5.44
CA VAL A 57 -2.35 -4.65 5.71
C VAL A 57 -2.89 -4.23 7.06
N GLU A 58 -4.04 -3.57 7.05
CA GLU A 58 -4.81 -3.26 8.26
C GLU A 58 -5.52 -4.53 8.74
N SER A 59 -5.41 -4.83 10.03
CA SER A 59 -6.04 -6.01 10.64
C SER A 59 -7.56 -5.89 10.67
N GLU A 60 -8.26 -6.96 10.29
CA GLU A 60 -9.72 -7.02 10.46
C GLU A 60 -10.15 -7.29 11.91
N ALA A 61 -9.26 -7.86 12.74
CA ALA A 61 -9.52 -8.15 14.14
C ALA A 61 -9.16 -6.97 15.07
N HIS A 62 -8.28 -6.08 14.62
CA HIS A 62 -7.77 -4.95 15.39
C HIS A 62 -7.76 -3.67 14.52
N PRO A 63 -8.90 -2.99 14.35
CA PRO A 63 -9.01 -1.79 13.51
C PRO A 63 -7.95 -0.73 13.83
N GLY A 64 -7.41 -0.09 12.80
CA GLY A 64 -6.30 0.86 12.91
C GLY A 64 -4.91 0.24 13.09
N SER A 65 -4.81 -1.05 13.41
CA SER A 65 -3.52 -1.74 13.51
C SER A 65 -3.06 -2.19 12.12
N VAL A 66 -1.91 -1.67 11.67
CA VAL A 66 -1.34 -1.96 10.35
C VAL A 66 0.01 -2.63 10.52
N GLN A 67 0.26 -3.65 9.70
CA GLN A 67 1.57 -4.27 9.56
C GLN A 67 1.95 -4.39 8.08
N ILE A 68 3.25 -4.48 7.81
CA ILE A 68 3.79 -4.56 6.45
C ILE A 68 4.40 -5.92 6.17
N TYR A 69 4.13 -6.44 4.97
CA TYR A 69 4.62 -7.76 4.56
C TYR A 69 5.04 -7.77 3.08
N PRO A 70 6.07 -8.55 2.72
CA PRO A 70 6.38 -8.82 1.32
C PRO A 70 5.23 -9.59 0.68
N VAL A 71 5.01 -9.38 -0.62
CA VAL A 71 3.97 -10.09 -1.39
C VAL A 71 4.04 -11.61 -1.22
N ALA A 72 5.25 -12.16 -1.14
CA ALA A 72 5.48 -13.60 -0.99
C ALA A 72 4.85 -14.19 0.28
N ALA A 73 4.70 -13.40 1.35
CA ALA A 73 4.13 -13.84 2.62
C ALA A 73 2.59 -13.81 2.64
N LEU A 74 1.94 -13.18 1.65
CA LEU A 74 0.51 -12.93 1.64
C LEU A 74 -0.21 -13.74 0.56
N GLU A 75 -1.42 -14.18 0.87
CA GLU A 75 -2.36 -14.76 -0.08
C GLU A 75 -3.71 -14.06 0.02
N ARG A 76 -4.43 -14.00 -1.11
CA ARG A 76 -5.77 -13.45 -1.18
C ARG A 76 -6.75 -14.38 -0.49
N VAL A 77 -7.63 -13.83 0.34
CA VAL A 77 -8.74 -14.57 0.93
C VAL A 77 -9.96 -14.35 0.05
N ALA A 78 -10.61 -15.46 -0.33
CA ALA A 78 -11.87 -15.43 -1.09
C ALA A 78 -13.01 -14.78 -0.29
#